data_AF-A0A286QY55-F1
#
_entry.id   AF-A0A286QY55-F1
#
_cell.length_a   1.000
_cell.length_b   1.000
_cell.length_c   1.000
_cell.angle_alpha   90.00
_cell.angle_beta   90.00
_cell.angle_gamma   90.00
#
_symmetry.space_group_name_H-M   'P 1'
#
loop_
_entity.id
_entity.type
_entity.pdbx_description
1 polymer ?
#
loop_
_entity_poly.entity_id
_entity_poly.type
_entity_poly.pdbx_seq_one_letter_code
_entity_poly.pdbx_strand_id
1 'polypeptide(L)'
;LLLSRFYFKSKKVEYQFGELLCSVFPTLILVMQMVPSLSLLYYYGLMNLDSSLTVKVTGHQWYWSYEFSDIPGLEFDSYMKSLDQLELGEPRLLEVDNRCVVPCDVNIRFCITSGDVIHSWALPSMSIKLDAMSGILST
;
A
#
# COMPACT_ATOMS: atom_id res chain seq x y z
N LEU A 1 -27.43 0.81 -52.28
CA LEU A 1 -26.22 0.13 -51.76
C LEU A 1 -24.90 0.68 -52.30
N LEU A 2 -24.83 1.92 -52.84
CA LEU A 2 -23.60 2.42 -53.50
C LEU A 2 -23.37 3.93 -53.24
N LEU A 3 -23.45 4.38 -51.98
CA LEU A 3 -23.14 5.77 -51.63
C LEU A 3 -22.24 5.93 -50.39
N SER A 4 -21.53 4.87 -49.99
CA SER A 4 -20.35 5.00 -49.14
C SER A 4 -19.11 5.21 -50.02
N ARG A 5 -19.05 6.35 -50.73
CA ARG A 5 -17.78 6.81 -51.30
C ARG A 5 -16.88 7.16 -50.14
N PHE A 6 -15.92 6.26 -49.87
CA PHE A 6 -14.78 6.47 -49.00
C PHE A 6 -14.27 7.91 -49.17
N TYR A 7 -14.39 8.71 -48.12
CA TYR A 7 -13.75 10.03 -48.02
C TYR A 7 -12.24 9.82 -47.91
N PHE A 8 -11.59 9.48 -49.02
CA PHE A 8 -10.14 9.39 -49.06
C PHE A 8 -9.60 10.82 -49.12
N LYS A 9 -8.97 11.26 -48.02
CA LYS A 9 -8.44 12.61 -47.85
C LYS A 9 -7.35 12.85 -48.90
N SER A 10 -7.65 13.68 -49.92
CA SER A 10 -6.82 13.89 -51.11
C SER A 10 -5.62 14.83 -50.91
N LYS A 11 -5.33 15.32 -49.69
CA LYS A 11 -4.21 16.24 -49.42
C LYS A 11 -3.29 15.65 -48.35
N LYS A 12 -1.98 15.68 -48.59
CA LYS A 12 -0.98 15.47 -47.53
C LYS A 12 -1.19 16.58 -46.49
N VAL A 13 -1.62 16.21 -45.29
CA VAL A 13 -1.69 17.10 -44.14
C VAL A 13 -0.50 16.74 -43.26
N GLU A 14 0.33 17.72 -42.95
CA GLU A 14 1.43 17.55 -42.00
C GLU A 14 0.87 17.63 -40.58
N TYR A 15 0.96 16.53 -39.83
CA TYR A 15 0.48 16.47 -38.44
C TYR A 15 1.57 16.74 -37.41
N GLN A 16 2.78 17.09 -37.85
CA GLN A 16 3.95 17.27 -36.99
C GLN A 16 3.69 18.21 -35.79
N PHE A 17 2.96 19.31 -36.02
CA PHE A 17 2.57 20.22 -34.92
C PHE A 17 1.58 19.58 -33.94
N GLY A 18 0.61 18.81 -34.45
CA GLY A 18 -0.34 18.08 -33.61
C GLY A 18 0.34 16.95 -32.81
N GLU A 19 1.29 16.25 -33.42
CA GLU A 19 2.13 15.23 -32.78
C GLU A 19 3.03 15.84 -31.70
N LEU A 20 3.60 17.03 -31.96
CA LEU A 20 4.35 17.80 -30.96
C LEU A 20 3.47 18.17 -29.76
N LEU A 21 2.27 18.70 -29.99
CA LEU A 21 1.34 19.00 -28.90
C LEU A 21 0.94 17.74 -28.14
N CYS A 22 0.65 16.65 -28.85
CA CYS A 22 0.29 15.35 -28.27
C CYS A 22 1.44 14.72 -27.46
N SER A 23 2.69 15.12 -27.68
CA SER A 23 3.83 14.67 -26.88
C SER A 23 4.13 15.62 -25.73
N VAL A 24 4.04 16.94 -25.94
CA VAL A 24 4.33 17.95 -24.91
C VAL A 24 3.27 17.96 -23.81
N PHE A 25 1.97 17.90 -24.15
CA PHE A 25 0.91 18.00 -23.15
C PHE A 25 0.93 16.85 -22.13
N PRO A 26 1.00 15.56 -22.52
CA PRO A 26 1.12 14.47 -21.54
C PRO A 26 2.40 14.56 -20.72
N THR A 27 3.52 14.98 -21.33
CA THR A 27 4.79 15.13 -20.61
C THR A 27 4.69 16.18 -19.51
N LEU A 28 4.03 17.31 -19.77
CA LEU A 28 3.83 18.37 -18.78
C LEU A 28 2.95 17.89 -17.60
N ILE A 29 1.89 17.12 -17.90
CA ILE A 29 1.03 16.53 -16.86
C ILE A 29 1.83 15.58 -15.96
N LEU A 30 2.70 14.74 -16.55
CA LEU A 30 3.56 13.83 -15.78
C LEU A 30 4.53 14.59 -14.88
N VAL A 31 5.16 15.67 -15.36
CA VAL A 31 6.06 16.49 -14.55
C VAL A 31 5.30 17.14 -13.39
N MET A 32 4.08 17.63 -13.61
CA MET A 32 3.26 18.19 -12.54
C MET A 32 2.88 17.15 -11.47
N GLN A 33 2.65 15.90 -11.84
CA GLN A 33 2.37 14.81 -10.88
C GLN A 33 3.64 14.32 -10.16
N MET A 34 4.78 14.33 -10.84
CA MET A 34 6.06 13.86 -10.30
C MET A 34 6.51 14.67 -9.08
N VAL A 35 6.37 16.00 -9.11
CA VAL A 35 6.82 16.87 -8.01
C VAL A 35 6.16 16.54 -6.66
N PRO A 36 4.82 16.52 -6.52
CA PRO A 36 4.18 16.15 -5.26
C PRO A 36 4.45 14.68 -4.88
N SER A 37 4.48 13.77 -5.86
CA SER A 37 4.76 12.34 -5.61
C SER A 37 6.13 12.12 -4.99
N LEU A 38 7.17 12.76 -5.51
CA LEU A 38 8.52 12.65 -4.95
C LEU A 38 8.63 13.34 -3.59
N SER A 39 7.97 14.50 -3.41
CA SER A 39 7.99 15.18 -2.11
C SER A 39 7.44 14.31 -0.98
N LEU A 40 6.33 13.59 -1.23
CA LEU A 40 5.76 12.65 -0.27
C LEU A 40 6.68 11.46 -0.03
N LEU A 41 7.26 10.88 -1.09
CA LEU A 41 8.19 9.75 -0.97
C LEU A 41 9.40 10.09 -0.06
N TYR A 42 10.01 11.26 -0.26
CA TYR A 42 11.11 11.71 0.59
C TYR A 42 10.68 11.98 2.03
N TYR A 43 9.49 12.54 2.23
CA TYR A 43 8.95 12.79 3.57
C TYR A 43 8.77 11.48 4.36
N TYR A 44 8.16 10.45 3.75
CA TYR A 44 8.03 9.13 4.37
C TYR A 44 9.40 8.51 4.72
N GLY A 45 10.39 8.64 3.83
CA GLY A 45 11.74 8.13 4.08
C GLY A 45 12.42 8.78 5.30
N LEU A 46 12.16 10.06 5.56
CA LEU A 46 12.72 10.78 6.71
C LEU A 46 12.04 10.41 8.04
N MET A 47 10.74 10.08 8.02
CA MET A 47 9.99 9.68 9.23
C MET A 47 10.51 8.38 9.86
N ASN A 48 11.17 7.52 9.08
CA ASN A 48 11.70 6.24 9.56
C ASN A 48 12.89 6.37 10.52
N LEU A 49 13.52 7.54 10.62
CA LEU A 49 14.76 7.72 11.40
C LEU A 49 14.53 7.61 12.91
N ASP A 50 13.49 8.26 13.44
CA ASP A 50 13.21 8.32 14.87
C ASP A 50 11.84 7.69 15.20
N SER A 51 11.84 6.47 15.75
CA SER A 51 10.64 5.79 16.22
C SER A 51 10.67 5.60 17.72
N SER A 52 9.54 5.87 18.37
CA SER A 52 9.34 5.72 19.82
C SER A 52 8.85 4.33 20.23
N LEU A 53 8.30 3.57 19.29
CA LEU A 53 7.84 2.20 19.50
C LEU A 53 8.14 1.37 18.25
N THR A 54 8.64 0.15 18.43
CA THR A 54 8.87 -0.82 17.36
C THR A 54 7.98 -2.03 17.55
N VAL A 55 7.15 -2.32 16.54
CA VAL A 55 6.29 -3.51 16.49
C VAL A 55 6.75 -4.38 15.34
N LYS A 56 7.19 -5.59 15.64
CA LYS A 56 7.47 -6.60 14.62
C LYS A 56 6.19 -7.35 14.28
N VAL A 57 5.93 -7.50 12.99
CA VAL A 57 4.77 -8.17 12.43
C VAL A 57 5.26 -9.34 11.60
N THR A 58 4.82 -10.54 11.95
CA THR A 58 5.17 -11.76 11.21
C THR A 58 3.91 -12.33 10.57
N GLY A 59 3.92 -12.43 9.24
CA GLY A 59 2.87 -13.10 8.48
C GLY A 59 3.05 -14.60 8.51
N HIS A 60 1.95 -15.32 8.70
CA HIS A 60 1.87 -16.77 8.64
C HIS A 60 0.70 -17.19 7.74
N GLN A 61 0.63 -18.47 7.37
CA GLN A 61 -0.52 -19.03 6.68
C GLN A 61 -1.80 -18.84 7.52
N TRP A 62 -2.56 -17.82 7.13
CA TRP A 62 -3.89 -17.43 7.63
C TRP A 62 -3.95 -16.79 9.03
N TYR A 63 -2.84 -16.25 9.54
CA TYR A 63 -2.83 -15.42 10.75
C TYR A 63 -1.61 -14.49 10.79
N TRP A 64 -1.62 -13.57 11.76
CA TRP A 64 -0.52 -12.64 12.00
C TRP A 64 -0.03 -12.76 13.43
N SER A 65 1.27 -12.65 13.64
CA SER A 65 1.87 -12.56 14.98
C SER A 65 2.49 -11.18 15.17
N TYR A 66 2.27 -10.60 16.35
CA TYR A 66 2.78 -9.28 16.74
C TYR A 66 3.74 -9.43 17.91
N GLU A 67 4.90 -8.79 17.80
CA GLU A 67 5.94 -8.79 18.83
C GLU A 67 6.35 -7.34 19.10
N PHE A 68 6.18 -6.87 20.34
CA PHE A 68 6.56 -5.53 20.75
C PHE A 68 8.00 -5.54 21.26
N SER A 69 8.96 -5.23 20.39
CA SER A 69 10.39 -5.40 20.68
C SER A 69 10.89 -4.55 21.87
N ASP A 70 10.23 -3.44 22.16
CA ASP A 70 10.56 -2.56 23.29
C ASP A 70 9.99 -3.07 24.63
N ILE A 71 9.04 -4.03 24.61
CA ILE A 71 8.38 -4.58 25.79
C ILE A 71 8.68 -6.08 25.88
N PRO A 72 9.58 -6.50 26.78
CA PRO A 72 10.01 -7.89 26.83
C PRO A 72 8.85 -8.82 27.17
N GLY A 73 8.68 -9.86 26.34
CA GLY A 73 7.67 -10.90 26.52
C GLY A 73 6.26 -10.54 26.03
N LEU A 74 6.07 -9.36 25.41
CA LEU A 74 4.80 -9.02 24.78
C LEU A 74 4.77 -9.49 23.32
N GLU A 75 4.29 -10.72 23.13
CA GLU A 75 4.04 -11.33 21.83
C GLU A 75 2.70 -12.07 21.83
N PHE A 76 1.99 -12.08 20.69
CA PHE A 76 0.73 -12.81 20.54
C PHE A 76 0.38 -13.05 19.07
N ASP A 77 -0.44 -14.08 18.85
CA ASP A 77 -1.04 -14.37 17.56
C ASP A 77 -2.43 -13.73 17.43
N SER A 78 -2.77 -13.36 16.21
CA SER A 78 -4.01 -12.71 15.81
C SER A 78 -4.68 -13.51 14.70
N TYR A 79 -5.77 -14.19 15.06
CA TYR A 79 -6.60 -14.99 14.17
C TYR A 79 -7.92 -14.29 13.88
N MET A 80 -8.45 -14.49 12.68
CA MET A 80 -9.80 -14.06 12.34
C MET A 80 -10.83 -14.80 13.19
N LYS A 81 -11.75 -14.09 13.83
CA LYS A 81 -12.85 -14.71 14.58
C LYS A 81 -13.73 -15.54 13.66
N SER A 82 -14.13 -16.72 14.12
CA SER A 82 -15.14 -17.53 13.40
C SER A 82 -16.54 -16.92 13.55
N LEU A 83 -17.47 -17.29 12.67
CA LEU A 83 -18.84 -16.75 12.68
C LEU A 83 -19.56 -16.97 14.02
N ASP A 84 -19.28 -18.09 14.69
CA ASP A 84 -19.90 -18.45 15.97
C ASP A 84 -19.32 -17.65 17.15
N GLN A 85 -18.16 -17.02 16.97
CA GLN A 85 -17.47 -16.19 17.97
C GLN A 85 -17.75 -14.69 17.81
N LEU A 86 -18.43 -14.29 16.74
CA LEU A 86 -18.73 -12.88 16.49
C LEU A 86 -19.82 -12.37 17.43
N GLU A 87 -19.56 -11.22 18.05
CA GLU A 87 -20.54 -10.50 18.85
C GLU A 87 -21.45 -9.63 17.98
N LEU A 88 -22.60 -9.23 18.53
CA LEU A 88 -23.56 -8.37 17.82
C LEU A 88 -22.90 -7.01 17.51
N GLY A 89 -22.75 -6.72 16.22
CA GLY A 89 -22.13 -5.48 15.73
C GLY A 89 -20.69 -5.64 15.23
N GLU A 90 -20.06 -6.79 15.44
CA GLU A 90 -18.72 -7.06 14.91
C GLU A 90 -18.75 -7.33 13.39
N PRO A 91 -17.75 -6.83 12.63
CA PRO A 91 -17.69 -7.02 11.20
C PRO A 91 -17.19 -8.42 10.83
N ARG A 92 -18.00 -9.12 10.02
CA ARG A 92 -17.64 -10.43 9.45
C ARG A 92 -16.37 -10.34 8.61
N LEU A 93 -15.44 -11.28 8.80
CA LEU A 93 -14.13 -11.40 8.12
C LEU A 93 -13.09 -10.30 8.41
N LEU A 94 -13.40 -9.35 9.29
CA LEU A 94 -12.46 -8.27 9.65
C LEU A 94 -12.08 -8.32 11.12
N GLU A 95 -12.94 -8.88 11.96
CA GLU A 95 -12.67 -8.99 13.38
C GLU A 95 -11.67 -10.11 13.69
N VAL A 96 -10.81 -9.84 14.67
CA VAL A 96 -9.76 -10.76 15.15
C VAL A 96 -9.93 -11.02 16.65
N ASP A 97 -9.35 -12.12 17.13
CA ASP A 97 -9.34 -12.45 18.56
C ASP A 97 -8.47 -11.48 19.37
N ASN A 98 -7.24 -11.23 18.93
CA ASN A 98 -6.28 -10.33 19.55
C ASN A 98 -5.96 -9.18 18.60
N ARG A 99 -6.36 -7.96 18.97
CA ARG A 99 -6.06 -6.75 18.19
C ARG A 99 -4.66 -6.23 18.51
N CYS A 100 -3.94 -5.77 17.49
CA CYS A 100 -2.71 -5.01 17.69
C CYS A 100 -3.05 -3.61 18.22
N VAL A 101 -2.87 -3.41 19.53
CA VAL A 101 -3.15 -2.13 20.21
C VAL A 101 -1.86 -1.32 20.26
N VAL A 102 -1.92 -0.08 19.78
CA VAL A 102 -0.80 0.85 19.76
C VAL A 102 -1.22 2.22 20.29
N PRO A 103 -0.31 3.01 20.90
CA PRO A 103 -0.63 4.35 21.37
C PRO A 103 -0.88 5.32 20.21
N CYS A 104 -1.82 6.23 20.38
CA CYS A 104 -2.05 7.33 19.44
C CYS A 104 -0.97 8.42 19.59
N ASP A 105 -0.78 9.23 18.54
CA ASP A 105 0.11 10.41 18.51
C ASP A 105 1.60 10.11 18.79
N VAL A 106 2.02 8.88 18.47
CA VAL A 106 3.38 8.37 18.68
C VAL A 106 3.90 7.82 17.35
N ASN A 107 5.18 8.04 17.03
CA ASN A 107 5.77 7.46 15.81
C ASN A 107 6.09 5.99 16.05
N ILE A 108 5.43 5.10 15.31
CA ILE A 108 5.54 3.65 15.45
C ILE A 108 6.22 3.10 14.21
N ARG A 109 7.30 2.35 14.40
CA ARG A 109 7.97 1.60 13.34
C ARG A 109 7.39 0.19 13.29
N PHE A 110 6.85 -0.19 12.15
CA PHE A 110 6.43 -1.56 11.88
C PHE A 110 7.54 -2.30 11.14
N CYS A 111 8.05 -3.39 11.72
CA CYS A 111 9.04 -4.25 11.09
C CYS A 111 8.34 -5.52 10.59
N ILE A 112 8.15 -5.65 9.30
CA ILE A 112 7.27 -6.66 8.69
C ILE A 112 8.11 -7.76 8.01
N THR A 113 7.79 -9.01 8.32
CA THR A 113 8.41 -10.19 7.73
C THR A 113 7.41 -11.34 7.63
N SER A 114 7.82 -12.48 7.07
CA SER A 114 7.00 -13.69 7.02
C SER A 114 7.75 -14.90 7.59
N GLY A 115 7.02 -15.75 8.31
CA GLY A 115 7.50 -17.04 8.78
C GLY A 115 7.43 -18.15 7.73
N ASP A 116 6.71 -17.95 6.63
CA ASP A 116 6.46 -18.97 5.60
C ASP A 116 6.48 -18.42 4.16
N VAL A 117 5.32 -18.12 3.58
CA VAL A 117 5.12 -17.64 2.21
C VAL A 117 4.98 -16.12 2.17
N ILE A 118 4.83 -15.54 0.98
CA ILE A 118 4.65 -14.10 0.85
C ILE A 118 3.25 -13.71 1.34
N HIS A 119 3.18 -12.70 2.20
CA HIS A 119 1.96 -12.01 2.62
C HIS A 119 2.09 -10.50 2.37
N SER A 120 1.04 -9.74 2.69
CA SER A 120 1.09 -8.28 2.62
C SER A 120 0.29 -7.72 3.79
N TRP A 121 0.96 -6.97 4.67
CA TRP A 121 0.32 -6.33 5.82
C TRP A 121 -0.18 -4.96 5.39
N ALA A 122 -1.50 -4.76 5.48
CA ALA A 122 -2.16 -3.57 4.97
C ALA A 122 -3.18 -3.01 5.95
N LEU A 123 -3.10 -1.70 6.19
CA LEU A 123 -4.05 -0.95 6.98
C LEU A 123 -4.45 0.33 6.22
N PRO A 124 -5.53 0.28 5.42
CA PRO A 124 -5.91 1.37 4.51
C PRO A 124 -6.19 2.71 5.21
N SER A 125 -6.74 2.68 6.43
CA SER A 125 -7.01 3.90 7.21
C SER A 125 -5.74 4.67 7.58
N MET A 126 -4.60 3.98 7.68
CA MET A 126 -3.28 4.59 7.90
C MET A 126 -2.48 4.76 6.59
N SER A 127 -3.05 4.38 5.44
CA SER A 127 -2.36 4.36 4.14
C SER A 127 -1.08 3.50 4.13
N ILE A 128 -1.03 2.45 4.96
CA ILE A 128 0.12 1.55 5.05
C ILE A 128 -0.17 0.26 4.29
N LYS A 129 0.77 -0.16 3.44
CA LYS A 129 0.83 -1.48 2.85
C LYS A 129 2.28 -1.86 2.60
N LEU A 130 2.71 -2.98 3.18
CA LEU A 130 4.07 -3.49 3.02
C LEU A 130 4.04 -5.01 2.87
N ASP A 131 4.86 -5.52 1.96
CA ASP A 131 4.94 -6.94 1.70
C ASP A 131 5.80 -7.65 2.76
N ALA A 132 5.28 -8.78 3.24
CA ALA A 132 5.90 -9.66 4.22
C ALA A 132 6.54 -10.83 3.47
N MET A 133 7.87 -10.85 3.41
CA MET A 133 8.63 -11.86 2.68
C MET A 133 9.56 -12.61 3.63
N SER A 134 9.61 -13.93 3.50
CA SER A 134 10.48 -14.76 4.34
C SER A 134 11.95 -14.42 4.08
N GLY A 135 12.72 -14.24 5.15
CA GLY A 135 14.14 -13.86 5.08
C GLY A 135 14.43 -12.39 4.83
N ILE A 136 13.39 -11.53 4.70
CA ILE A 136 13.53 -10.07 4.57
C ILE A 136 12.77 -9.40 5.72
N LEU A 137 13.40 -8.37 6.32
CA LEU A 137 12.74 -7.49 7.28
C LEU A 137 12.50 -6.13 6.62
N SER A 138 11.24 -5.86 6.29
CA SER A 138 10.80 -4.60 5.70
C SER A 138 10.40 -3.61 6.81
N THR A 139 10.70 -2.33 6.64
CA THR A 139 10.33 -1.24 7.59
C THR A 139 9.73 -0.06 6.86
#